data_AF-A0A949ER05-F1
#
_entry.id   AF-A0A949ER05-F1
#
_cell.length_a   1.000
_cell.length_b   1.000
_cell.length_c   1.000
_cell.angle_alpha   90.00
_cell.angle_beta   90.00
_cell.angle_gamma   90.00
#
_symmetry.space_group_name_H-M   'P 1'
#
loop_
_entity.id
_entity.type
_entity.pdbx_description
1 polymer ?
#
loop_
_entity_poly.entity_id
_entity_poly.type
_entity_poly.pdbx_seq_one_letter_code
_entity_poly.pdbx_strand_id
1 'polypeptide(L)'
;SMRIALWTPLYLSLGILVVPFIVGAVADWRGRVAAMRLVPWGIGVSAAFFGLTALLGGKFIVFIIYAATIMLSALAIYTFLVATHRLKGAAVVALAILLNLAGTAVQASNISLHPIVPFDHNGLFHLVQMLSTAILGWGLHLGMGSAPRREFETSPIVPHSSP
;
A
#
# COMPACT_ATOMS: atom_id res chain seq x y z
N SER A 1 -24.15 13.92 -14.90
CA SER A 1 -24.81 14.15 -13.60
C SER A 1 -23.74 14.32 -12.52
N MET A 2 -24.05 14.98 -11.40
CA MET A 2 -23.11 15.21 -10.28
C MET A 2 -22.48 13.91 -9.75
N ARG A 3 -23.23 12.80 -9.77
CA ARG A 3 -22.73 11.45 -9.43
C ARG A 3 -21.55 11.02 -10.31
N ILE A 4 -21.61 11.21 -11.63
CA ILE A 4 -20.53 10.83 -12.56
C ILE A 4 -19.31 11.71 -12.34
N ALA A 5 -19.51 13.02 -12.14
CA ALA A 5 -18.42 13.96 -11.89
C ALA A 5 -17.62 13.65 -10.61
N LEU A 6 -18.27 13.08 -9.58
CA LEU A 6 -17.61 12.62 -8.36
C LEU A 6 -17.02 11.22 -8.48
N TRP A 7 -17.62 10.35 -9.29
CA TRP A 7 -17.16 8.96 -9.41
C TRP A 7 -15.83 8.86 -10.17
N THR A 8 -15.69 9.62 -11.24
CA THR A 8 -14.48 9.64 -12.08
C THR A 8 -13.20 9.93 -11.28
N PRO A 9 -13.08 11.03 -10.51
CA PRO A 9 -11.88 11.30 -9.73
C PRO A 9 -11.66 10.27 -8.61
N LEU A 10 -12.73 9.78 -7.98
CA LEU A 10 -12.62 8.81 -6.90
C LEU A 10 -12.06 7.46 -7.39
N TYR A 11 -12.47 6.97 -8.57
CA TYR A 11 -11.91 5.76 -9.17
C TYR A 11 -10.42 5.92 -9.54
N LEU A 12 -10.05 7.08 -10.07
CA LEU A 12 -8.65 7.39 -10.37
C LEU A 12 -7.81 7.43 -9.09
N SER A 13 -8.30 8.10 -8.04
CA SER A 13 -7.67 8.10 -6.72
C SER A 13 -7.52 6.71 -6.15
N LEU A 14 -8.53 5.84 -6.33
CA LEU A 14 -8.48 4.43 -5.91
C LEU A 14 -7.35 3.67 -6.61
N GLY A 15 -7.21 3.86 -7.92
CA GLY A 15 -6.13 3.26 -8.70
C GLY A 15 -4.75 3.74 -8.26
N ILE A 16 -4.60 5.04 -7.99
CA ILE A 16 -3.35 5.61 -7.50
C ILE A 16 -3.03 5.14 -6.08
N LEU A 17 -4.04 4.93 -5.23
CA LEU A 17 -3.88 4.54 -3.83
C LEU A 17 -3.13 3.22 -3.63
N VAL A 18 -3.22 2.29 -4.58
CA VAL A 18 -2.52 0.99 -4.48
C VAL A 18 -1.04 1.10 -4.87
N VAL A 19 -0.64 2.10 -5.66
CA VAL A 19 0.76 2.28 -6.11
C VAL A 19 1.75 2.43 -4.95
N PRO A 20 1.48 3.21 -3.88
CA PRO A 20 2.32 3.26 -2.70
C PRO A 20 2.70 1.92 -2.09
N PHE A 21 1.87 0.87 -2.18
CA PHE A 21 2.20 -0.44 -1.64
C PHE A 21 3.42 -1.07 -2.34
N ILE A 22 3.42 -1.10 -3.67
CA ILE A 22 4.54 -1.66 -4.43
C ILE A 22 5.75 -0.71 -4.43
N VAL A 23 5.54 0.60 -4.44
CA VAL A 23 6.63 1.59 -4.32
C VAL A 23 7.32 1.47 -2.97
N GLY A 24 6.56 1.36 -1.88
CA GLY A 24 7.10 1.13 -0.53
C GLY A 24 7.85 -0.19 -0.44
N ALA A 25 7.27 -1.29 -0.94
CA ALA A 25 7.94 -2.59 -0.97
C ALA A 25 9.28 -2.54 -1.73
N VAL A 26 9.33 -1.87 -2.88
CA VAL A 26 10.57 -1.69 -3.64
C VAL A 26 11.55 -0.76 -2.91
N ALA A 27 11.07 0.26 -2.18
CA ALA A 27 11.92 1.13 -1.37
C ALA A 27 12.63 0.33 -0.28
N ASP A 28 11.92 -0.55 0.41
CA ASP A 28 12.47 -1.38 1.47
C ASP A 28 13.41 -2.48 0.93
N TRP A 29 13.17 -2.96 -0.29
CA TRP A 29 13.99 -4.00 -0.89
C TRP A 29 15.25 -3.48 -1.61
N ARG A 30 15.10 -2.42 -2.42
CA ARG A 30 16.14 -1.92 -3.34
C ARG A 30 16.53 -0.47 -3.09
N GLY A 31 15.95 0.16 -2.08
CA GLY A 31 16.23 1.54 -1.72
C GLY A 31 15.41 2.57 -2.49
N ARG A 32 15.51 3.82 -2.01
CA ARG A 32 14.70 4.96 -2.47
C ARG A 32 14.79 5.23 -3.98
N VAL A 33 15.97 5.10 -4.58
CA VAL A 33 16.17 5.42 -6.00
C VAL A 33 15.34 4.51 -6.91
N ALA A 34 15.34 3.20 -6.62
CA ALA A 34 14.55 2.23 -7.38
C ALA A 34 13.04 2.50 -7.23
N ALA A 35 12.60 2.82 -6.01
CA ALA A 35 11.20 3.15 -5.72
C ALA A 35 10.74 4.41 -6.46
N MET A 36 11.52 5.49 -6.44
CA MET A 36 11.17 6.74 -7.11
C MET A 36 11.10 6.59 -8.63
N ARG A 37 11.91 5.70 -9.23
CA ARG A 37 11.80 5.37 -10.67
C ARG A 37 10.51 4.63 -10.99
N LEU A 38 9.92 3.91 -10.04
CA LEU A 38 8.67 3.17 -10.25
C LEU A 38 7.44 4.09 -10.19
N VAL A 39 7.49 5.20 -9.45
CA VAL A 39 6.37 6.13 -9.29
C VAL A 39 5.72 6.58 -10.61
N PRO A 40 6.46 7.12 -11.61
CA PRO A 40 5.84 7.55 -12.86
C PRO A 40 5.17 6.39 -13.62
N TRP A 41 5.78 5.21 -13.58
CA TRP A 41 5.18 4.00 -14.18
C TRP A 41 3.92 3.57 -13.43
N GLY A 42 3.92 3.59 -12.10
CA GLY A 42 2.74 3.27 -11.29
C GLY A 42 1.56 4.19 -11.58
N ILE A 43 1.83 5.50 -11.72
CA ILE A 43 0.81 6.49 -12.12
C ILE A 43 0.31 6.22 -13.54
N GLY A 44 1.23 5.98 -14.49
CA GLY A 44 0.86 5.66 -15.88
C GLY A 44 -0.01 4.41 -16.00
N VAL A 45 0.34 3.34 -15.28
CA VAL A 45 -0.45 2.11 -15.23
C VAL A 45 -1.80 2.37 -14.56
N SER A 46 -1.87 3.18 -13.50
CA SER A 46 -3.15 3.57 -12.87
C SER A 46 -4.06 4.32 -13.84
N ALA A 47 -3.51 5.21 -14.66
CA ALA A 47 -4.26 5.94 -15.68
C ALA A 47 -4.74 5.03 -16.81
N ALA A 48 -3.90 4.11 -17.29
CA ALA A 48 -4.28 3.10 -18.28
C ALA A 48 -5.39 2.18 -17.75
N PHE A 49 -5.26 1.75 -16.50
CA PHE A 49 -6.24 0.96 -15.79
C PHE A 49 -7.60 1.69 -15.67
N PHE A 50 -7.56 2.96 -15.28
CA PHE A 50 -8.74 3.82 -15.20
C PHE A 50 -9.44 3.93 -16.57
N GLY A 51 -8.67 4.16 -17.64
CA GLY A 51 -9.18 4.19 -19.01
C GLY A 51 -9.83 2.86 -19.43
N LEU A 52 -9.19 1.72 -19.13
CA LEU A 52 -9.74 0.40 -19.43
C LEU A 52 -11.05 0.14 -18.68
N THR A 53 -11.12 0.55 -17.41
CA THR A 53 -12.34 0.43 -16.59
C THR A 53 -13.49 1.24 -17.19
N ALA A 54 -13.21 2.46 -17.67
CA ALA A 54 -14.19 3.28 -18.36
C ALA A 54 -14.68 2.63 -19.67
N LEU A 55 -13.78 2.06 -20.46
CA LEU A 55 -14.12 1.36 -21.72
C LEU A 55 -14.96 0.09 -21.51
N LEU A 56 -14.75 -0.62 -20.40
CA LEU A 56 -15.47 -1.86 -20.07
C LEU A 56 -16.79 -1.61 -19.31
N GLY A 57 -17.30 -0.38 -19.31
CA GLY A 57 -18.57 -0.02 -18.70
C GLY A 57 -18.53 0.08 -17.17
N GLY A 58 -17.37 0.39 -16.59
CA GLY A 58 -17.23 0.62 -15.14
C GLY A 58 -17.26 -0.65 -14.29
N LYS A 59 -16.93 -1.81 -14.87
CA LYS A 59 -16.91 -3.08 -14.13
C LYS A 59 -15.83 -3.06 -13.05
N PHE A 60 -16.26 -3.09 -11.79
CA PHE A 60 -15.37 -3.05 -10.62
C PHE A 60 -14.37 -4.21 -10.56
N ILE A 61 -14.68 -5.35 -11.19
CA ILE A 61 -13.76 -6.50 -11.28
C ILE A 61 -12.41 -6.16 -11.89
N VAL A 62 -12.37 -5.17 -12.80
CA VAL A 62 -11.11 -4.71 -13.41
C VAL A 62 -10.21 -4.17 -12.29
N PHE A 63 -10.77 -3.38 -11.35
CA PHE A 63 -10.03 -2.82 -10.21
C PHE A 63 -9.56 -3.88 -9.25
N ILE A 64 -10.38 -4.88 -8.97
CA ILE A 64 -10.01 -6.02 -8.13
C ILE A 64 -8.77 -6.71 -8.68
N ILE A 65 -8.73 -7.01 -9.99
CA ILE A 65 -7.58 -7.67 -10.62
C ILE A 65 -6.33 -6.79 -10.50
N TYR A 66 -6.45 -5.51 -10.85
CA TYR A 66 -5.34 -4.56 -10.80
C TYR A 66 -4.77 -4.39 -9.38
N ALA A 67 -5.64 -4.16 -8.39
CA ALA A 67 -5.26 -4.05 -6.99
C ALA A 67 -4.63 -5.36 -6.49
N ALA A 68 -5.20 -6.52 -6.82
CA ALA A 68 -4.66 -7.81 -6.43
C ALA A 68 -3.25 -8.04 -7.02
N THR A 69 -2.99 -7.69 -8.28
CA THR A 69 -1.65 -7.82 -8.89
C THR A 69 -0.60 -7.00 -8.13
N ILE A 70 -0.93 -5.74 -7.81
CA ILE A 70 -0.02 -4.86 -7.05
C ILE A 70 0.21 -5.39 -5.64
N MET A 71 -0.86 -5.77 -4.95
CA MET A 71 -0.81 -6.23 -3.57
C MET A 71 -0.07 -7.56 -3.44
N LEU A 72 -0.27 -8.51 -4.36
CA LEU A 72 0.47 -9.78 -4.40
C LEU A 72 1.96 -9.55 -4.69
N SER A 73 2.30 -8.60 -5.55
CA SER A 73 3.70 -8.24 -5.83
C SER A 73 4.37 -7.65 -4.59
N ALA A 74 3.69 -6.75 -3.88
CA ALA A 74 4.18 -6.19 -2.62
C ALA A 74 4.29 -7.27 -1.53
N LEU A 75 3.31 -8.17 -1.43
CA LEU A 75 3.32 -9.30 -0.50
C LEU A 75 4.53 -10.21 -0.74
N ALA A 76 4.84 -10.52 -1.99
CA ALA A 76 6.00 -11.35 -2.34
C ALA A 76 7.31 -10.71 -1.85
N ILE A 77 7.46 -9.39 -2.04
CA ILE A 77 8.64 -8.65 -1.56
C ILE A 77 8.69 -8.65 -0.03
N TYR A 78 7.61 -8.33 0.68
CA TYR A 78 7.63 -8.33 2.14
C TYR A 78 7.84 -9.74 2.72
N THR A 79 7.27 -10.77 2.09
CA THR A 79 7.54 -12.17 2.46
C THR A 79 9.01 -12.52 2.30
N PHE A 80 9.64 -12.08 1.19
CA PHE A 80 11.08 -12.21 1.00
C PHE A 80 11.89 -11.47 2.08
N LEU A 81 11.49 -10.24 2.45
CA LEU A 81 12.14 -9.47 3.51
C LEU A 81 12.00 -10.12 4.89
N VAL A 82 10.87 -10.78 5.16
CA VAL A 82 10.67 -11.60 6.37
C VAL A 82 11.60 -12.81 6.35
N ALA A 83 11.59 -13.59 5.27
CA ALA A 83 12.38 -14.81 5.15
C ALA A 83 13.90 -14.54 5.22
N THR A 84 14.33 -13.34 4.81
CA THR A 84 15.74 -12.91 4.86
C THR A 84 16.08 -12.08 6.10
N HIS A 85 15.14 -11.86 7.01
CA HIS A 85 15.29 -11.02 8.21
C HIS A 85 15.84 -9.60 7.95
N ARG A 86 15.55 -9.04 6.76
CA ARG A 86 16.15 -7.77 6.30
C ARG A 86 15.46 -6.52 6.83
N LEU A 87 14.22 -6.65 7.29
CA LEU A 87 13.44 -5.51 7.77
C LEU A 87 12.57 -5.91 8.96
N LYS A 88 12.77 -5.24 10.09
CA LYS A 88 11.87 -5.36 11.25
C LYS A 88 10.50 -4.76 10.87
N GLY A 89 9.42 -5.41 11.25
CA GLY A 89 8.07 -5.00 10.85
C GLY A 89 7.59 -5.53 9.49
N ALA A 90 8.46 -6.14 8.67
CA ALA A 90 8.06 -6.71 7.37
C ALA A 90 6.93 -7.75 7.50
N ALA A 91 6.93 -8.56 8.56
CA ALA A 91 5.89 -9.55 8.82
C ALA A 91 4.54 -8.89 9.13
N VAL A 92 4.56 -7.78 9.85
CA VAL A 92 3.36 -7.00 10.18
C VAL A 92 2.80 -6.33 8.92
N VAL A 93 3.67 -5.78 8.06
CA VAL A 93 3.25 -5.23 6.77
C VAL A 93 2.67 -6.31 5.85
N ALA A 94 3.32 -7.47 5.77
CA ALA A 94 2.80 -8.62 5.01
C ALA A 94 1.40 -9.05 5.50
N LEU A 95 1.19 -9.10 6.82
CA LEU A 95 -0.11 -9.38 7.42
C LEU A 95 -1.16 -8.33 7.02
N ALA A 96 -0.82 -7.04 7.05
CA ALA A 96 -1.73 -5.99 6.59
C ALA A 96 -2.10 -6.16 5.10
N ILE A 97 -1.14 -6.50 4.25
CA ILE A 97 -1.40 -6.75 2.82
C ILE A 97 -2.33 -7.95 2.64
N LEU A 98 -2.11 -9.05 3.39
CA LEU A 98 -3.00 -10.21 3.39
C LEU A 98 -4.42 -9.86 3.83
N LEU A 99 -4.58 -9.04 4.87
CA LEU A 99 -5.89 -8.58 5.33
C LEU A 99 -6.59 -7.70 4.27
N ASN A 100 -5.86 -6.84 3.55
CA ASN A 100 -6.44 -6.08 2.44
C ASN A 100 -6.91 -7.01 1.31
N LEU A 101 -6.13 -8.04 0.95
CA LEU A 101 -6.52 -9.03 -0.06
C LEU A 101 -7.78 -9.81 0.38
N ALA A 102 -7.84 -10.21 1.65
CA ALA A 102 -9.03 -10.83 2.23
C ALA A 102 -10.23 -9.89 2.21
N GLY A 103 -10.04 -8.61 2.54
CA GLY A 103 -11.07 -7.58 2.42
C GLY A 103 -11.60 -7.46 1.00
N THR A 104 -10.73 -7.42 -0.01
CA THR A 104 -11.14 -7.40 -1.42
C THR A 104 -11.95 -8.64 -1.80
N ALA A 105 -11.60 -9.83 -1.29
CA ALA A 105 -12.40 -11.04 -1.49
C ALA A 105 -13.78 -10.94 -0.84
N VAL A 106 -13.86 -10.36 0.37
CA VAL A 106 -15.15 -10.07 1.04
C VAL A 106 -15.98 -9.09 0.21
N GLN A 107 -15.38 -8.02 -0.32
CA GLN A 107 -16.07 -7.05 -1.17
C GLN A 107 -16.60 -7.68 -2.46
N ALA A 108 -15.88 -8.65 -3.03
CA ALA A 108 -16.28 -9.37 -4.23
C ALA A 108 -17.36 -10.45 -3.96
N SER A 109 -17.66 -10.71 -2.69
CA SER A 109 -18.63 -11.72 -2.26
C SER A 109 -20.02 -11.12 -2.01
N ASN A 110 -21.01 -11.98 -1.73
CA ASN A 110 -22.34 -11.59 -1.27
C ASN A 110 -22.52 -11.74 0.25
N ILE A 111 -21.42 -11.85 1.02
CA ILE A 111 -21.47 -12.05 2.47
C ILE A 111 -22.04 -10.79 3.13
N SER A 112 -23.00 -10.97 4.03
CA SER A 112 -23.55 -9.90 4.87
C SER A 112 -23.69 -10.40 6.30
N LEU A 113 -23.37 -9.56 7.28
CA LEU A 113 -23.57 -9.85 8.70
C LEU A 113 -24.68 -8.96 9.23
N HIS A 114 -25.55 -9.53 10.06
CA HIS A 114 -26.65 -8.83 10.70
C HIS A 114 -26.50 -8.77 12.23
N PRO A 115 -25.47 -8.07 12.78
CA PRO A 115 -25.52 -7.62 14.17
C PRO A 115 -26.54 -6.47 14.33
N ILE A 116 -26.62 -5.83 15.50
CA ILE A 116 -27.57 -4.74 15.82
C ILE A 116 -27.58 -3.63 14.75
N VAL A 117 -26.46 -3.43 14.04
CA VAL A 117 -26.36 -2.64 12.81
C VAL A 117 -25.97 -3.58 11.65
N PRO A 118 -26.74 -3.67 10.55
CA PRO A 118 -26.42 -4.57 9.44
C PRO A 118 -25.19 -4.09 8.67
N PHE A 119 -24.27 -5.01 8.38
CA PHE A 119 -23.12 -4.78 7.51
C PHE A 119 -23.22 -5.67 6.27
N ASP A 120 -23.34 -5.05 5.10
CA ASP A 120 -23.20 -5.75 3.82
C ASP A 120 -21.72 -6.02 3.49
N HIS A 121 -21.46 -6.67 2.36
CA HIS A 121 -20.10 -6.95 1.88
C HIS A 121 -19.21 -5.70 1.82
N ASN A 122 -19.77 -4.52 1.52
CA ASN A 122 -19.01 -3.27 1.50
C ASN A 122 -18.69 -2.79 2.92
N GLY A 123 -19.66 -2.85 3.83
CA GLY A 123 -19.46 -2.55 5.25
C GLY A 123 -18.39 -3.45 5.87
N LEU A 124 -18.44 -4.76 5.59
CA LEU A 124 -17.44 -5.71 6.06
C LEU A 124 -16.06 -5.45 5.45
N PHE A 125 -16.00 -5.16 4.15
CA PHE A 125 -14.77 -4.74 3.48
C PHE A 125 -14.13 -3.54 4.19
N HIS A 126 -14.90 -2.50 4.49
CA HIS A 126 -14.37 -1.32 5.17
C HIS A 126 -13.89 -1.60 6.60
N LEU A 127 -14.56 -2.49 7.35
CA LEU A 127 -14.09 -2.90 8.68
C LEU A 127 -12.73 -3.62 8.60
N VAL A 128 -12.60 -4.57 7.67
CA VAL A 128 -11.33 -5.27 7.43
C VAL A 128 -10.25 -4.28 6.98
N GLN A 129 -10.60 -3.34 6.10
CA GLN A 129 -9.70 -2.31 5.61
C GLN A 129 -9.20 -1.39 6.73
N MET A 130 -10.08 -0.90 7.62
CA MET A 130 -9.68 -0.07 8.76
C MET A 130 -8.69 -0.78 9.68
N LEU A 131 -8.98 -2.04 10.03
CA LEU A 131 -8.06 -2.86 10.83
C LEU A 131 -6.72 -3.06 10.12
N SER A 132 -6.77 -3.41 8.83
CA SER A 132 -5.58 -3.59 8.01
C SER A 132 -4.73 -2.33 7.93
N THR A 133 -5.33 -1.15 7.75
CA THR A 133 -4.62 0.14 7.71
C THR A 133 -3.93 0.44 9.05
N ALA A 134 -4.56 0.14 10.18
CA ALA A 134 -3.93 0.30 11.50
C ALA A 134 -2.71 -0.62 11.65
N ILE A 135 -2.84 -1.90 11.25
CA ILE A 135 -1.73 -2.87 11.28
C ILE A 135 -0.60 -2.45 10.32
N LEU A 136 -0.94 -1.93 9.13
CA LEU A 136 0.03 -1.40 8.17
C LEU A 136 0.84 -0.26 8.80
N GLY A 137 0.16 0.72 9.41
CA GLY A 137 0.82 1.83 10.09
C GLY A 137 1.78 1.37 11.19
N TRP A 138 1.38 0.37 11.97
CA TRP A 138 2.23 -0.25 12.98
C TRP A 138 3.45 -0.95 12.38
N GLY A 139 3.27 -1.74 11.31
CA GLY A 139 4.37 -2.41 10.62
C GLY A 139 5.40 -1.44 10.05
N LEU A 140 4.95 -0.34 9.45
CA LEU A 140 5.81 0.74 8.96
C LEU A 140 6.56 1.43 10.10
N HIS A 141 5.89 1.71 11.22
CA HIS A 141 6.54 2.30 12.40
C HIS A 141 7.70 1.44 12.92
N LEU A 142 7.51 0.12 13.00
CA LEU A 142 8.56 -0.83 13.40
C LEU A 142 9.75 -0.83 12.42
N GLY A 143 9.48 -0.73 11.12
CA GLY A 143 10.52 -0.63 10.09
C GLY A 143 11.35 0.65 10.22
N MET A 144 10.70 1.78 10.45
CA MET A 144 11.37 3.08 10.62
C MET A 144 12.22 3.16 11.88
N GLY A 145 11.75 2.59 13.00
CA GLY A 145 12.49 2.55 14.27
C GLY A 145 13.79 1.72 14.22
N SER A 146 14.05 1.04 13.10
CA SER A 146 15.20 0.16 12.91
C SER A 146 16.28 0.76 12.01
N ALA A 147 16.03 1.94 11.42
CA ALA A 147 17.05 2.66 10.66
C ALA A 147 18.16 3.15 11.62
N PRO A 148 19.45 3.01 11.26
CA PRO A 148 20.52 3.60 12.05
C PRO A 148 20.24 5.09 12.20
N ARG A 149 20.14 5.56 13.45
CA ARG A 149 20.16 6.99 13.76
C ARG A 149 21.41 7.55 13.07
N ARG A 150 21.24 8.33 12.00
CA ARG A 150 22.39 9.00 11.39
C ARG A 150 23.03 9.83 12.49
N GLU A 151 24.26 9.49 12.86
CA GLU A 151 25.17 10.33 13.61
C GLU A 151 25.31 11.65 12.85
N PHE A 152 24.42 12.59 13.14
CA PHE A 152 24.63 14.01 12.96
C PHE A 152 24.90 14.63 14.34
N GLU A 153 25.70 13.95 15.16
CA GLU A 153 26.11 14.46 16.45
C GLU A 153 27.63 14.29 16.59
N THR A 154 28.30 15.44 16.57
CA THR A 154 29.69 15.70 16.98
C THR A 154 30.79 15.28 16.01
N SER A 155 31.00 16.11 14.97
CA SER A 155 32.38 16.36 14.55
C SER A 155 33.07 17.13 15.69
N PRO A 156 34.15 16.62 16.31
CA PRO A 156 34.89 17.40 17.27
C PRO A 156 35.53 18.57 16.52
N ILE A 157 35.21 19.79 16.94
CA ILE A 157 35.94 20.99 16.50
C ILE A 157 37.39 20.80 16.94
N VAL A 158 38.28 20.49 16.00
CA VAL A 158 39.73 20.49 16.23
C VAL A 158 40.16 21.96 16.26
N PRO A 159 40.69 22.48 17.38
CA PRO A 159 41.27 23.81 17.37
C PRO A 159 42.59 23.75 16.61
N HIS A 160 42.68 24.49 15.51
CA HIS A 160 43.94 24.75 14.83
C HIS A 160 44.83 25.61 15.74
N SER A 161 45.84 25.01 16.34
CA SER A 161 47.02 25.75 16.81
C SER A 161 47.94 25.97 15.60
N SER A 162 47.90 27.19 15.05
CA SER A 162 48.87 27.71 14.08
C SER A 162 50.20 28.08 14.80
N PRO A 163 51.32 28.14 14.06
CA PRO A 163 52.69 27.86 14.55
C PRO A 163 53.29 28.92 15.46
#